data_AF-A0A091AGR4-F1
#
_entry.id   AF-A0A091AGR4-F1
#
_cell.length_a   1.000
_cell.length_b   1.000
_cell.length_c   1.000
_cell.angle_alpha   90.00
_cell.angle_beta   90.00
_cell.angle_gamma   90.00
#
_symmetry.space_group_name_H-M   'P 1'
#
loop_
_entity.id
_entity.type
_entity.pdbx_description
1 polymer ?
#
loop_
_entity_poly.entity_id
_entity_poly.type
_entity_poly.pdbx_seq_one_letter_code
_entity_poly.pdbx_strand_id
1 'polypeptide(L)'
;APPSVIGRNFKTSVYNAAMANGTLGHALDYDDMSASLIGHPSTVVLPAVLALGEYIKISGRRALEAFTLGIEVACAIGRGVNPDHYQNGWHPTASIGVFGATAAAGKILGLSIDQLSHAFGIAGSESSGLRENFGTMTKPLHAGRAATKGVLAAMLASKGLTGAGNIFEGEAGFFKAMTGNYDVEKIYKSVGNPYEVESPGLSIKPYPACGATFNGIDAMLALTTENRIDPENVKKIECGSVPIAKDVLIYPLPKTGLEGKFSMPFCLALALIEGKVALDYFTNQKVSDPVIVKLMGKTNLYIDPELAKIGYRGTFNTIVKISLHDGRKFIKRVDYSKGSPENPLSEKELLDKYADCAGRCVPKKGISRSVKILKELQQSSDLTDLVSILRNAIL
;
A
#
# COMPACT_ATOMS: atom_id res chain seq x y z
N ALA A 1 26.34 -11.31 3.23
CA ALA A 1 26.27 -11.71 1.80
C ALA A 1 25.38 -10.70 1.07
N PRO A 2 25.56 -10.44 -0.25
CA PRO A 2 24.68 -9.52 -0.96
C PRO A 2 23.21 -10.01 -0.84
N PRO A 3 22.25 -9.13 -0.50
CA PRO A 3 20.85 -9.54 -0.36
C PRO A 3 20.18 -9.84 -1.70
N SER A 4 19.10 -10.60 -1.62
CA SER A 4 18.31 -11.09 -2.74
C SER A 4 17.33 -10.04 -3.27
N VAL A 5 17.14 -10.04 -4.59
CA VAL A 5 15.99 -9.36 -5.20
C VAL A 5 14.88 -10.39 -5.40
N ILE A 6 13.71 -10.14 -4.80
CA ILE A 6 12.60 -11.08 -4.77
C ILE A 6 12.05 -11.29 -6.18
N GLY A 7 11.74 -12.54 -6.52
CA GLY A 7 11.26 -12.95 -7.84
C GLY A 7 12.29 -12.76 -8.95
N ARG A 8 13.56 -12.51 -8.60
CA ARG A 8 14.66 -12.32 -9.54
C ARG A 8 15.84 -13.17 -9.12
N ASN A 9 16.41 -13.96 -10.05
CA ASN A 9 17.49 -14.90 -9.75
C ASN A 9 18.87 -14.22 -9.57
N PHE A 10 18.95 -13.09 -8.85
CA PHE A 10 20.20 -12.40 -8.56
C PHE A 10 20.21 -11.75 -7.18
N LYS A 11 21.40 -11.35 -6.76
CA LYS A 11 21.70 -10.66 -5.50
C LYS A 11 22.44 -9.36 -5.80
N THR A 12 22.32 -8.35 -4.95
CA THR A 12 22.96 -7.04 -5.17
C THR A 12 23.34 -6.38 -3.83
N SER A 13 23.78 -5.12 -3.85
CA SER A 13 24.06 -4.36 -2.63
C SER A 13 22.81 -4.22 -1.77
N VAL A 14 22.97 -4.04 -0.45
CA VAL A 14 21.83 -3.87 0.48
C VAL A 14 20.90 -2.72 0.05
N TYR A 15 21.49 -1.63 -0.45
CA TYR A 15 20.77 -0.46 -0.95
C TYR A 15 19.95 -0.78 -2.19
N ASN A 16 20.55 -1.44 -3.18
CA ASN A 16 19.86 -1.78 -4.42
C ASN A 16 18.81 -2.87 -4.22
N ALA A 17 19.03 -3.80 -3.29
CA ALA A 17 18.03 -4.82 -2.96
C ALA A 17 16.81 -4.20 -2.29
N ALA A 18 17.00 -3.29 -1.33
CA ALA A 18 15.91 -2.52 -0.73
C ALA A 18 15.16 -1.69 -1.78
N MET A 19 15.89 -1.03 -2.69
CA MET A 19 15.29 -0.26 -3.80
C MET A 19 14.43 -1.15 -4.69
N ALA A 20 15.01 -2.22 -5.22
CA ALA A 20 14.34 -3.11 -6.15
C ALA A 20 13.11 -3.76 -5.52
N ASN A 21 13.24 -4.29 -4.29
CA ASN A 21 12.15 -4.98 -3.62
C ASN A 21 11.01 -4.02 -3.23
N GLY A 22 11.30 -2.77 -2.83
CA GLY A 22 10.26 -1.78 -2.56
C GLY A 22 9.57 -1.28 -3.82
N THR A 23 10.32 -1.06 -4.91
CA THR A 23 9.72 -0.73 -6.20
C THR A 23 8.85 -1.86 -6.73
N LEU A 24 9.30 -3.11 -6.63
CA LEU A 24 8.51 -4.28 -7.01
C LEU A 24 7.25 -4.44 -6.16
N GLY A 25 7.37 -4.27 -4.83
CA GLY A 25 6.25 -4.37 -3.90
C GLY A 25 5.15 -3.35 -4.18
N HIS A 26 5.51 -2.16 -4.68
CA HIS A 26 4.57 -1.09 -4.98
C HIS A 26 4.15 -1.00 -6.46
N ALA A 27 4.74 -1.81 -7.35
CA ALA A 27 4.61 -1.70 -8.81
C ALA A 27 3.17 -1.84 -9.32
N LEU A 28 2.37 -2.68 -8.66
CA LEU A 28 1.01 -3.02 -9.10
C LEU A 28 -0.07 -2.35 -8.26
N ASP A 29 0.31 -1.48 -7.32
CA ASP A 29 -0.60 -0.84 -6.36
C ASP A 29 -1.44 -1.89 -5.60
N TYR A 30 -0.84 -3.02 -5.20
CA TYR A 30 -1.53 -4.18 -4.61
C TYR A 30 -1.04 -4.58 -3.20
N ASP A 31 -0.07 -3.83 -2.71
CA ASP A 31 0.43 -3.80 -1.34
C ASP A 31 -0.61 -3.22 -0.36
N ASP A 32 -0.36 -3.36 0.95
CA ASP A 32 -1.29 -2.88 1.97
C ASP A 32 -1.40 -1.35 2.05
N MET A 33 -2.35 -0.88 2.85
CA MET A 33 -2.55 0.54 3.15
C MET A 33 -2.70 0.72 4.67
N SER A 34 -2.26 1.88 5.17
CA SER A 34 -2.59 2.35 6.52
C SER A 34 -3.36 3.65 6.45
N ALA A 35 -4.48 3.71 7.19
CA ALA A 35 -5.24 4.94 7.36
C ALA A 35 -4.46 6.00 8.17
N SER A 36 -3.66 5.56 9.14
CA SER A 36 -2.80 6.44 9.96
C SER A 36 -1.72 7.13 9.12
N LEU A 37 -1.06 6.37 8.24
CA LEU A 37 -0.05 6.89 7.33
C LEU A 37 -0.65 7.68 6.15
N ILE A 38 -1.89 7.37 5.73
CA ILE A 38 -2.43 7.73 4.42
C ILE A 38 -1.44 7.29 3.31
N GLY A 39 -1.05 6.02 3.36
CA GLY A 39 -0.02 5.48 2.48
C GLY A 39 0.22 3.98 2.68
N HIS A 40 1.34 3.52 2.16
CA HIS A 40 1.68 2.10 2.05
C HIS A 40 2.95 1.77 2.87
N PRO A 41 2.83 1.40 4.15
CA PRO A 41 4.00 1.30 5.02
C PRO A 41 4.84 0.05 4.72
N SER A 42 4.21 -1.10 4.45
CA SER A 42 4.93 -2.38 4.35
C SER A 42 5.81 -2.48 3.11
N THR A 43 5.42 -1.85 2.00
CA THR A 43 6.21 -1.81 0.77
C THR A 43 7.49 -0.98 0.89
N VAL A 44 7.69 -0.30 2.03
CA VAL A 44 8.90 0.45 2.36
C VAL A 44 9.68 -0.25 3.46
N VAL A 45 9.00 -0.63 4.55
CA VAL A 45 9.63 -1.24 5.73
C VAL A 45 10.10 -2.67 5.45
N LEU A 46 9.28 -3.52 4.83
CA LEU A 46 9.64 -4.91 4.59
C LEU A 46 10.88 -5.06 3.68
N PRO A 47 11.02 -4.35 2.56
CA PRO A 47 12.24 -4.37 1.75
C PRO A 47 13.51 -3.99 2.52
N ALA A 48 13.43 -2.98 3.40
CA ALA A 48 14.55 -2.58 4.26
C ALA A 48 14.93 -3.70 5.24
N VAL A 49 13.93 -4.32 5.88
CA VAL A 49 14.10 -5.44 6.81
C VAL A 49 14.69 -6.66 6.12
N LEU A 50 14.16 -7.04 4.95
CA LEU A 50 14.65 -8.22 4.21
C LEU A 50 16.07 -8.00 3.68
N ALA A 51 16.35 -6.83 3.10
CA ALA A 51 17.67 -6.53 2.56
C ALA A 51 18.73 -6.54 3.67
N LEU A 52 18.51 -5.76 4.74
CA LEU A 52 19.48 -5.67 5.83
C LEU A 52 19.53 -6.96 6.66
N GLY A 53 18.38 -7.59 6.87
CA GLY A 53 18.25 -8.84 7.61
C GLY A 53 18.96 -10.01 6.95
N GLU A 54 18.90 -10.15 5.63
CA GLU A 54 19.72 -11.13 4.90
C GLU A 54 21.21 -10.74 4.94
N TYR A 55 21.53 -9.44 4.83
CA TYR A 55 22.91 -8.96 4.81
C TYR A 55 23.68 -9.36 6.08
N ILE A 56 23.05 -9.18 7.25
CA ILE A 56 23.65 -9.47 8.57
C ILE A 56 23.15 -10.75 9.24
N LYS A 57 22.27 -11.52 8.57
CA LYS A 57 21.68 -12.79 9.03
C LYS A 57 20.93 -12.69 10.37
N ILE A 58 19.90 -11.85 10.41
CA ILE A 58 19.02 -11.76 11.60
C ILE A 58 18.03 -12.93 11.66
N SER A 59 17.61 -13.29 12.88
CA SER A 59 16.52 -14.23 13.11
C SER A 59 15.18 -13.66 12.66
N GLY A 60 14.22 -14.56 12.39
CA GLY A 60 12.88 -14.13 11.99
C GLY A 60 12.14 -13.39 13.09
N ARG A 61 12.38 -13.68 14.38
CA ARG A 61 11.88 -12.87 15.50
C ARG A 61 12.38 -11.42 15.43
N ARG A 62 13.68 -11.22 15.21
CA ARG A 62 14.27 -9.88 15.09
C ARG A 62 13.75 -9.15 13.85
N ALA A 63 13.47 -9.87 12.77
CA ALA A 63 12.85 -9.32 11.57
C ALA A 63 11.42 -8.84 11.83
N LEU A 64 10.60 -9.63 12.54
CA LEU A 64 9.23 -9.26 12.94
C LEU A 64 9.25 -8.03 13.86
N GLU A 65 10.11 -7.99 14.87
CA GLU A 65 10.24 -6.82 15.76
C GLU A 65 10.62 -5.54 14.99
N ALA A 66 11.59 -5.64 14.08
CA ALA A 66 12.03 -4.51 13.27
C ALA A 66 10.94 -4.04 12.30
N PHE A 67 10.22 -4.97 11.69
CA PHE A 67 9.09 -4.67 10.83
C PHE A 67 7.98 -3.95 11.61
N THR A 68 7.51 -4.52 12.72
CA THR A 68 6.48 -3.92 13.57
C THR A 68 6.87 -2.50 14.03
N LEU A 69 8.10 -2.30 14.50
CA LEU A 69 8.58 -0.98 14.91
C LEU A 69 8.60 0.02 13.74
N GLY A 70 9.01 -0.41 12.56
CA GLY A 70 9.05 0.45 11.37
C GLY A 70 7.66 0.91 10.93
N ILE A 71 6.68 0.00 10.94
CA ILE A 71 5.26 0.34 10.70
C ILE A 71 4.80 1.34 11.76
N GLU A 72 5.07 1.05 13.04
CA GLU A 72 4.63 1.88 14.16
C GLU A 72 5.12 3.33 14.04
N VAL A 73 6.42 3.52 13.78
CA VAL A 73 7.01 4.86 13.63
C VAL A 73 6.40 5.62 12.46
N ALA A 74 6.26 4.98 11.29
CA ALA A 74 5.68 5.64 10.13
C ALA A 74 4.22 6.06 10.37
N CYS A 75 3.43 5.17 10.97
CA CYS A 75 2.02 5.42 11.23
C CYS A 75 1.82 6.44 12.35
N ALA A 76 2.62 6.41 13.43
CA ALA A 76 2.57 7.41 14.49
C ALA A 76 2.85 8.82 13.94
N ILE A 77 3.90 8.98 13.13
CA ILE A 77 4.20 10.26 12.44
C ILE A 77 3.01 10.67 11.57
N GLY A 78 2.48 9.74 10.77
CA GLY A 78 1.31 9.97 9.93
C GLY A 78 0.10 10.50 10.69
N ARG A 79 -0.20 9.96 11.88
CA ARG A 79 -1.33 10.43 12.71
C ARG A 79 -1.22 11.91 13.09
N GLY A 80 0.00 12.40 13.30
CA GLY A 80 0.25 13.77 13.73
C GLY A 80 0.25 14.79 12.60
N VAL A 81 0.58 14.39 11.37
CA VAL A 81 0.79 15.33 10.24
C VAL A 81 -0.28 15.24 9.15
N ASN A 82 -1.05 14.15 9.10
CA ASN A 82 -2.13 14.00 8.13
C ASN A 82 -3.46 14.54 8.67
N PRO A 83 -4.35 15.05 7.78
CA PRO A 83 -4.32 14.95 6.31
C PRO A 83 -3.49 16.03 5.60
N ASP A 84 -3.06 17.08 6.29
CA ASP A 84 -2.45 18.27 5.69
C ASP A 84 -1.18 17.93 4.88
N HIS A 85 -0.33 17.03 5.37
CA HIS A 85 0.87 16.59 4.65
C HIS A 85 0.53 16.01 3.27
N TYR A 86 -0.47 15.13 3.22
CA TYR A 86 -0.97 14.53 1.99
C TYR A 86 -1.63 15.57 1.07
N GLN A 87 -2.36 16.53 1.64
CA GLN A 87 -3.04 17.59 0.88
C GLN A 87 -2.07 18.61 0.28
N ASN A 88 -0.93 18.86 0.92
CA ASN A 88 0.16 19.67 0.38
C ASN A 88 0.90 19.03 -0.80
N GLY A 89 0.50 17.83 -1.23
CA GLY A 89 1.02 17.17 -2.43
C GLY A 89 2.11 16.14 -2.16
N TRP A 90 2.47 15.87 -0.90
CA TRP A 90 3.43 14.83 -0.56
C TRP A 90 2.79 13.44 -0.60
N HIS A 91 3.60 12.44 -0.94
CA HIS A 91 3.21 11.02 -0.91
C HIS A 91 3.76 10.36 0.37
N PRO A 92 2.93 10.19 1.44
CA PRO A 92 3.36 9.74 2.77
C PRO A 92 4.10 8.40 2.76
N THR A 93 3.74 7.49 1.85
CA THR A 93 4.45 6.24 1.60
C THR A 93 5.96 6.43 1.51
N ALA A 94 6.44 7.50 0.84
CA ALA A 94 7.86 7.77 0.76
C ALA A 94 8.33 8.85 1.73
N SER A 95 7.62 9.98 1.79
CA SER A 95 8.04 11.12 2.62
C SER A 95 8.02 10.80 4.12
N ILE A 96 7.10 9.95 4.58
CA ILE A 96 7.05 9.46 5.96
C ILE A 96 7.61 8.04 6.09
N GLY A 97 7.34 7.16 5.12
CA GLY A 97 7.81 5.76 5.16
C GLY A 97 9.33 5.60 5.25
N VAL A 98 10.11 6.59 4.79
CA VAL A 98 11.57 6.63 5.00
C VAL A 98 11.95 6.57 6.48
N PHE A 99 11.18 7.19 7.37
CA PHE A 99 11.42 7.14 8.82
C PHE A 99 11.08 5.75 9.38
N GLY A 100 10.03 5.10 8.89
CA GLY A 100 9.72 3.71 9.23
C GLY A 100 10.84 2.74 8.84
N ALA A 101 11.36 2.85 7.62
CA ALA A 101 12.52 2.06 7.17
C ALA A 101 13.78 2.36 8.01
N THR A 102 14.00 3.62 8.38
CA THR A 102 15.12 4.05 9.25
C THR A 102 15.01 3.42 10.63
N ALA A 103 13.83 3.44 11.25
CA ALA A 103 13.59 2.84 12.56
C ALA A 103 13.82 1.31 12.55
N ALA A 104 13.28 0.63 11.53
CA ALA A 104 13.48 -0.80 11.34
C ALA A 104 14.97 -1.14 11.15
N ALA A 105 15.68 -0.39 10.29
CA ALA A 105 17.11 -0.57 10.08
C ALA A 105 17.91 -0.28 11.36
N GLY A 106 17.53 0.74 12.13
CA GLY A 106 18.15 1.08 13.41
C GLY A 106 18.04 -0.05 14.44
N LYS A 107 16.86 -0.68 14.55
CA LYS A 107 16.63 -1.88 15.39
C LYS A 107 17.47 -3.07 14.92
N ILE A 108 17.58 -3.27 13.60
CA ILE A 108 18.41 -4.33 13.00
C ILE A 108 19.91 -4.09 13.23
N LEU A 109 20.37 -2.84 13.27
CA LEU A 109 21.76 -2.50 13.54
C LEU A 109 22.07 -2.40 15.04
N GLY A 110 21.05 -2.29 15.90
CA GLY A 110 21.22 -2.10 17.34
C GLY A 110 21.75 -0.70 17.67
N LEU A 111 21.26 0.33 16.96
CA LEU A 111 21.68 1.71 17.19
C LEU A 111 21.31 2.18 18.60
N SER A 112 22.21 2.97 19.20
CA SER A 112 21.88 3.72 20.41
C SER A 112 20.82 4.79 20.12
N ILE A 113 20.24 5.40 21.17
CA ILE A 113 19.28 6.50 21.03
C ILE A 113 19.90 7.66 20.23
N ASP A 114 21.14 8.05 20.54
CA ASP A 114 21.84 9.12 19.84
C ASP A 114 22.07 8.80 18.36
N GLN A 115 22.50 7.56 18.06
CA GLN A 115 22.67 7.12 16.68
C GLN A 115 21.34 7.06 15.93
N LEU A 116 20.25 6.64 16.57
CA LEU A 116 18.93 6.62 15.96
C LEU A 116 18.41 8.04 15.69
N SER A 117 18.66 8.98 16.61
CA SER A 117 18.35 10.41 16.42
C SER A 117 19.09 10.97 15.20
N HIS A 118 20.40 10.72 15.07
CA HIS A 118 21.15 11.09 13.88
C HIS A 118 20.64 10.40 12.61
N ALA A 119 20.27 9.12 12.69
CA ALA A 119 19.71 8.39 11.56
C ALA A 119 18.41 9.04 11.06
N PHE A 120 17.50 9.44 11.97
CA PHE A 120 16.32 10.21 11.59
C PHE A 120 16.67 11.56 11.00
N GLY A 121 17.68 12.26 11.54
CA GLY A 121 18.18 13.51 10.98
C GLY A 121 18.65 13.40 9.52
N ILE A 122 19.42 12.35 9.22
CA ILE A 122 19.87 12.04 7.87
C ILE A 122 18.68 11.67 6.97
N ALA A 123 17.78 10.80 7.46
CA ALA A 123 16.59 10.39 6.72
C ALA A 123 15.64 11.55 6.39
N GLY A 124 15.51 12.53 7.29
CA GLY A 124 14.68 13.72 7.07
C GLY A 124 15.18 14.58 5.91
N SER A 125 16.51 14.71 5.75
CA SER A 125 17.11 15.40 4.60
C SER A 125 16.91 14.65 3.28
N GLU A 126 16.62 13.35 3.35
CA GLU A 126 16.35 12.48 2.21
C GLU A 126 14.83 12.28 1.96
N SER A 127 13.96 12.83 2.82
CA SER A 127 12.51 12.69 2.66
C SER A 127 12.03 13.36 1.36
N SER A 128 11.24 12.63 0.56
CA SER A 128 10.83 13.09 -0.77
C SER A 128 9.65 12.28 -1.32
N GLY A 129 8.96 12.82 -2.33
CA GLY A 129 7.97 12.09 -3.14
C GLY A 129 6.69 12.92 -3.34
N LEU A 130 6.44 13.35 -4.56
CA LEU A 130 5.28 14.18 -4.91
C LEU A 130 4.16 13.35 -5.55
N ARG A 131 2.91 13.63 -5.15
CA ARG A 131 1.71 12.94 -5.63
C ARG A 131 1.44 13.12 -7.12
N GLU A 132 1.95 14.18 -7.74
CA GLU A 132 1.81 14.44 -9.17
C GLU A 132 2.31 13.26 -10.04
N ASN A 133 3.18 12.41 -9.50
CA ASN A 133 3.67 11.21 -10.17
C ASN A 133 2.71 9.99 -10.11
N PHE A 134 1.52 10.11 -9.51
CA PHE A 134 0.55 9.02 -9.48
C PHE A 134 0.09 8.68 -10.92
N GLY A 135 -0.14 7.40 -11.20
CA GLY A 135 -0.41 6.91 -12.56
C GLY A 135 0.83 6.66 -13.42
N THR A 136 2.04 6.99 -12.95
CA THR A 136 3.30 6.74 -13.66
C THR A 136 4.16 5.66 -12.97
N MET A 137 5.23 5.22 -13.64
CA MET A 137 6.23 4.32 -13.05
C MET A 137 7.06 4.97 -11.92
N THR A 138 6.97 6.28 -11.73
CA THR A 138 7.66 6.97 -10.61
C THR A 138 6.99 6.69 -9.26
N LYS A 139 5.66 6.44 -9.23
CA LYS A 139 4.95 6.10 -7.98
C LYS A 139 5.57 4.89 -7.25
N PRO A 140 5.82 3.74 -7.89
CA PRO A 140 6.49 2.63 -7.22
C PRO A 140 7.96 2.90 -6.88
N LEU A 141 8.65 3.74 -7.67
CA LEU A 141 10.01 4.15 -7.34
C LEU A 141 10.08 4.88 -5.98
N HIS A 142 9.05 5.63 -5.60
CA HIS A 142 8.97 6.29 -4.28
C HIS A 142 9.20 5.31 -3.12
N ALA A 143 8.54 4.14 -3.12
CA ALA A 143 8.67 3.13 -2.09
C ALA A 143 10.10 2.55 -2.02
N GLY A 144 10.65 2.18 -3.18
CA GLY A 144 12.02 1.67 -3.28
C GLY A 144 13.06 2.69 -2.81
N ARG A 145 12.92 3.96 -3.20
CA ARG A 145 13.83 5.03 -2.76
C ARG A 145 13.72 5.26 -1.24
N ALA A 146 12.53 5.28 -0.68
CA ALA A 146 12.35 5.43 0.77
C ALA A 146 12.98 4.28 1.55
N ALA A 147 12.81 3.03 1.10
CA ALA A 147 13.44 1.87 1.72
C ALA A 147 14.98 1.97 1.69
N THR A 148 15.54 2.37 0.54
CA THR A 148 16.97 2.57 0.35
C THR A 148 17.53 3.64 1.27
N LYS A 149 16.86 4.80 1.30
CA LYS A 149 17.25 5.97 2.09
C LYS A 149 17.24 5.67 3.59
N GLY A 150 16.24 4.93 4.08
CA GLY A 150 16.18 4.54 5.48
C GLY A 150 17.30 3.59 5.90
N VAL A 151 17.62 2.59 5.07
CA VAL A 151 18.78 1.70 5.29
C VAL A 151 20.08 2.51 5.29
N LEU A 152 20.26 3.38 4.28
CA LEU A 152 21.45 4.22 4.16
C LEU A 152 21.63 5.11 5.39
N ALA A 153 20.59 5.81 5.82
CA ALA A 153 20.63 6.71 6.98
C ALA A 153 21.05 5.99 8.27
N ALA A 154 20.45 4.83 8.55
CA ALA A 154 20.80 4.02 9.72
C ALA A 154 22.25 3.50 9.64
N MET A 155 22.69 3.06 8.46
CA MET A 155 24.07 2.59 8.25
C MET A 155 25.09 3.73 8.41
N LEU A 156 24.81 4.93 7.88
CA LEU A 156 25.68 6.10 8.04
C LEU A 156 25.77 6.54 9.50
N ALA A 157 24.65 6.61 10.21
CA ALA A 157 24.65 6.93 11.64
C ALA A 157 25.40 5.89 12.48
N SER A 158 25.30 4.60 12.12
CA SER A 158 26.09 3.52 12.76
C SER A 158 27.61 3.71 12.62
N LYS A 159 28.04 4.51 11.65
CA LYS A 159 29.44 4.86 11.37
C LYS A 159 29.81 6.26 11.85
N GLY A 160 28.95 6.93 12.60
CA GLY A 160 29.22 8.23 13.22
C GLY A 160 28.91 9.44 12.34
N LEU A 161 28.24 9.27 11.19
CA LEU A 161 27.69 10.43 10.49
C LEU A 161 26.58 11.05 11.35
N THR A 162 26.67 12.36 11.57
CA THR A 162 25.71 13.10 12.38
C THR A 162 24.57 13.65 11.51
N GLY A 163 23.40 13.75 12.12
CA GLY A 163 22.21 14.42 11.57
C GLY A 163 21.53 15.26 12.66
N ALA A 164 20.61 16.15 12.26
CA ALA A 164 19.89 17.00 13.21
C ALA A 164 19.10 16.16 14.23
N GLY A 165 19.33 16.40 15.52
CA GLY A 165 18.68 15.61 16.60
C GLY A 165 17.20 15.93 16.83
N ASN A 166 16.73 17.07 16.31
CA ASN A 166 15.37 17.58 16.38
C ASN A 166 14.74 17.71 14.99
N ILE A 167 15.08 16.80 14.06
CA ILE A 167 14.66 16.86 12.65
C ILE A 167 13.15 16.94 12.46
N PHE A 168 12.36 16.45 13.42
CA PHE A 168 10.90 16.46 13.35
C PHE A 168 10.31 17.82 13.74
N GLU A 169 10.55 18.28 14.97
CA GLU A 169 9.92 19.48 15.54
C GLU A 169 10.78 20.76 15.52
N GLY A 170 12.02 20.69 15.03
CA GLY A 170 12.90 21.84 14.87
C GLY A 170 12.28 22.96 14.03
N GLU A 171 12.80 24.19 14.13
CA GLU A 171 12.23 25.34 13.40
C GLU A 171 12.19 25.16 11.89
N ALA A 172 13.22 24.53 11.33
CA ALA A 172 13.28 24.09 9.93
C ALA A 172 13.07 22.57 9.78
N GLY A 173 12.39 21.95 10.76
CA GLY A 173 12.15 20.51 10.83
C GLY A 173 11.05 20.04 9.87
N PHE A 174 10.98 18.73 9.68
CA PHE A 174 10.08 18.03 8.77
C PHE A 174 8.60 18.45 8.95
N PHE A 175 8.12 18.56 10.19
CA PHE A 175 6.72 18.91 10.43
C PHE A 175 6.36 20.30 9.90
N LYS A 176 7.21 21.31 10.13
CA LYS A 176 7.01 22.66 9.61
C LYS A 176 7.25 22.73 8.10
N ALA A 177 8.34 22.15 7.62
CA ALA A 177 8.77 22.27 6.22
C ALA A 177 7.88 21.54 5.22
N MET A 178 7.33 20.38 5.58
CA MET A 178 6.57 19.52 4.66
C MET A 178 5.10 19.35 5.02
N THR A 179 4.62 19.99 6.10
CA THR A 179 3.22 19.87 6.52
C THR A 179 2.60 21.22 6.88
N GLY A 180 3.22 21.99 7.78
CA GLY A 180 2.64 23.21 8.33
C GLY A 180 1.87 22.92 9.62
N ASN A 181 0.67 22.33 9.55
CA ASN A 181 -0.09 21.94 10.74
C ASN A 181 0.30 20.53 11.20
N TYR A 182 0.55 20.36 12.49
CA TYR A 182 0.89 19.06 13.06
C TYR A 182 0.52 18.98 14.54
N ASP A 183 0.26 17.76 15.02
CA ASP A 183 -0.02 17.45 16.42
C ASP A 183 1.00 16.46 16.96
N VAL A 184 1.99 16.98 17.68
CA VAL A 184 3.08 16.21 18.28
C VAL A 184 2.59 15.28 19.39
N GLU A 185 1.61 15.73 20.19
CA GLU A 185 1.08 14.90 21.28
C GLU A 185 0.39 13.65 20.73
N LYS A 186 -0.33 13.79 19.62
CA LYS A 186 -0.99 12.66 18.95
C LYS A 186 0.01 11.63 18.43
N ILE A 187 1.20 12.05 18.01
CA ILE A 187 2.29 11.13 17.63
C ILE A 187 2.73 10.35 18.86
N TYR A 188 3.22 11.03 19.90
CA TYR A 188 3.81 10.39 21.08
C TYR A 188 2.82 9.52 21.85
N LYS A 189 1.56 9.96 22.01
CA LYS A 189 0.53 9.18 22.71
C LYS A 189 0.09 7.92 21.96
N SER A 190 0.35 7.85 20.65
CA SER A 190 -0.09 6.72 19.82
C SER A 190 0.91 5.57 19.74
N VAL A 191 2.20 5.82 20.00
CA VAL A 191 3.26 4.81 19.83
C VAL A 191 3.02 3.62 20.76
N GLY A 192 2.77 2.45 20.19
CA GLY A 192 2.59 1.19 20.91
C GLY A 192 1.32 1.12 21.76
N ASN A 193 0.34 2.01 21.54
CA ASN A 193 -0.87 2.11 22.35
C ASN A 193 -2.16 2.29 21.51
N PRO A 194 -2.69 1.20 20.92
CA PRO A 194 -2.02 -0.08 20.66
C PRO A 194 -1.05 0.03 19.48
N TYR A 195 -0.29 -1.02 19.19
CA TYR A 195 0.52 -1.06 17.97
C TYR A 195 -0.37 -1.01 16.73
N GLU A 196 0.06 -0.30 15.69
CA GLU A 196 -0.67 -0.14 14.43
C GLU A 196 -1.01 -1.49 13.80
N VAL A 197 -0.10 -2.47 13.86
CA VAL A 197 -0.32 -3.82 13.30
C VAL A 197 -1.42 -4.61 14.01
N GLU A 198 -1.76 -4.22 15.24
CA GLU A 198 -2.84 -4.80 16.04
C GLU A 198 -4.12 -4.00 15.88
N SER A 199 -4.05 -2.68 16.04
CA SER A 199 -5.20 -1.79 15.86
C SER A 199 -4.74 -0.37 15.47
N PRO A 200 -5.35 0.25 14.44
CA PRO A 200 -6.48 -0.26 13.67
C PRO A 200 -6.12 -1.42 12.74
N GLY A 201 -4.85 -1.75 12.51
CA GLY A 201 -4.43 -2.77 11.56
C GLY A 201 -4.16 -2.20 10.16
N LEU A 202 -3.58 -3.04 9.29
CA LEU A 202 -3.28 -2.69 7.91
C LEU A 202 -4.38 -3.20 6.97
N SER A 203 -4.82 -2.36 6.04
CA SER A 203 -5.78 -2.74 5.00
C SER A 203 -5.08 -3.53 3.89
N ILE A 204 -5.31 -4.83 3.82
CA ILE A 204 -4.74 -5.68 2.75
C ILE A 204 -5.65 -5.61 1.54
N LYS A 205 -5.18 -4.95 0.46
CA LYS A 205 -5.97 -4.75 -0.76
C LYS A 205 -6.53 -6.08 -1.32
N PRO A 206 -7.86 -6.23 -1.49
CA PRO A 206 -8.44 -7.38 -2.17
C PRO A 206 -8.28 -7.29 -3.69
N TYR A 207 -8.24 -6.06 -4.23
CA TYR A 207 -8.18 -5.79 -5.67
C TYR A 207 -6.91 -5.02 -6.04
N PRO A 208 -6.31 -5.25 -7.22
CA PRO A 208 -5.09 -4.59 -7.65
C PRO A 208 -5.36 -3.20 -8.25
N ALA A 209 -6.00 -2.32 -7.47
CA ALA A 209 -6.38 -0.97 -7.86
C ALA A 209 -6.25 0.03 -6.68
N CYS A 210 -6.53 1.30 -6.95
CA CYS A 210 -6.61 2.33 -5.92
C CYS A 210 -7.69 1.98 -4.89
N GLY A 211 -7.39 2.14 -3.60
CA GLY A 211 -8.31 1.81 -2.50
C GLY A 211 -9.65 2.52 -2.57
N ALA A 212 -9.71 3.70 -3.20
CA ALA A 212 -10.95 4.44 -3.43
C ALA A 212 -11.97 3.71 -4.31
N THR A 213 -11.54 2.68 -5.06
CA THR A 213 -12.45 1.87 -5.90
C THR A 213 -13.14 0.74 -5.13
N PHE A 214 -12.60 0.32 -3.98
CA PHE A 214 -12.92 -0.99 -3.40
C PHE A 214 -14.36 -1.09 -2.91
N ASN A 215 -14.87 -0.06 -2.22
CA ASN A 215 -16.25 -0.06 -1.75
C ASN A 215 -17.24 -0.12 -2.93
N GLY A 216 -16.89 0.53 -4.06
CA GLY A 216 -17.66 0.43 -5.30
C GLY A 216 -17.61 -0.96 -5.93
N ILE A 217 -16.42 -1.57 -5.98
CA ILE A 217 -16.24 -2.95 -6.48
C ILE A 217 -17.05 -3.94 -5.65
N ASP A 218 -16.94 -3.89 -4.32
CA ASP A 218 -17.69 -4.77 -3.42
C ASP A 218 -19.21 -4.61 -3.60
N ALA A 219 -19.67 -3.36 -3.71
CA ALA A 219 -21.07 -3.07 -3.96
C ALA A 219 -21.53 -3.68 -5.30
N MET A 220 -20.74 -3.53 -6.36
CA MET A 220 -21.05 -4.08 -7.68
C MET A 220 -21.05 -5.62 -7.69
N LEU A 221 -20.05 -6.26 -7.07
CA LEU A 221 -19.96 -7.72 -6.97
C LEU A 221 -21.16 -8.30 -6.19
N ALA A 222 -21.52 -7.67 -5.07
CA ALA A 222 -22.69 -8.06 -4.29
C ALA A 222 -23.97 -7.93 -5.13
N LEU A 223 -24.19 -6.77 -5.76
CA LEU A 223 -25.37 -6.54 -6.61
C LEU A 223 -25.48 -7.54 -7.77
N THR A 224 -24.36 -7.80 -8.45
CA THR A 224 -24.31 -8.72 -9.60
C THR A 224 -24.61 -10.14 -9.17
N THR A 225 -24.01 -10.59 -8.06
CA THR A 225 -24.20 -11.96 -7.54
C THR A 225 -25.60 -12.18 -6.98
N GLU A 226 -26.09 -11.25 -6.15
CA GLU A 226 -27.40 -11.33 -5.48
C GLU A 226 -28.57 -11.31 -6.49
N ASN A 227 -28.42 -10.57 -7.60
CA ASN A 227 -29.53 -10.28 -8.52
C ASN A 227 -29.37 -10.89 -9.92
N ARG A 228 -28.25 -11.57 -10.21
CA ARG A 228 -27.91 -12.16 -11.51
C ARG A 228 -28.08 -11.16 -12.65
N ILE A 229 -27.44 -10.00 -12.50
CA ILE A 229 -27.56 -8.88 -13.45
C ILE A 229 -26.84 -9.24 -14.75
N ASP A 230 -27.56 -9.22 -15.86
CA ASP A 230 -26.99 -9.28 -17.20
C ASP A 230 -26.38 -7.91 -17.57
N PRO A 231 -25.06 -7.83 -17.87
CA PRO A 231 -24.41 -6.59 -18.29
C PRO A 231 -25.09 -5.91 -19.50
N GLU A 232 -25.69 -6.66 -20.41
CA GLU A 232 -26.36 -6.10 -21.59
C GLU A 232 -27.65 -5.34 -21.22
N ASN A 233 -28.34 -5.78 -20.18
CA ASN A 233 -29.58 -5.19 -19.69
C ASN A 233 -29.34 -3.94 -18.80
N VAL A 234 -28.08 -3.59 -18.50
CA VAL A 234 -27.78 -2.39 -17.70
C VAL A 234 -28.07 -1.12 -18.49
N LYS A 235 -28.98 -0.28 -17.97
CA LYS A 235 -29.30 1.03 -18.54
C LYS A 235 -28.39 2.14 -17.99
N LYS A 236 -28.14 2.15 -16.68
CA LYS A 236 -27.37 3.20 -16.00
C LYS A 236 -26.73 2.66 -14.71
N ILE A 237 -25.51 3.11 -14.43
CA ILE A 237 -24.83 2.89 -13.14
C ILE A 237 -24.53 4.25 -12.52
N GLU A 238 -24.94 4.44 -11.27
CA GLU A 238 -24.66 5.65 -10.49
C GLU A 238 -23.83 5.25 -9.27
N CYS A 239 -22.64 5.83 -9.14
CA CYS A 239 -21.71 5.55 -8.06
C CYS A 239 -21.51 6.84 -7.25
N GLY A 240 -22.22 6.96 -6.14
CA GLY A 240 -22.07 8.07 -5.20
C GLY A 240 -20.95 7.76 -4.21
N SER A 241 -19.98 8.66 -4.04
CA SER A 241 -18.85 8.47 -3.11
C SER A 241 -18.49 9.77 -2.36
N VAL A 242 -17.46 9.68 -1.52
CA VAL A 242 -16.86 10.79 -0.77
C VAL A 242 -15.97 11.68 -1.66
N PRO A 243 -15.71 12.96 -1.32
CA PRO A 243 -14.93 13.89 -2.14
C PRO A 243 -13.55 13.36 -2.54
N ILE A 244 -12.81 12.80 -1.57
CA ILE A 244 -11.44 12.28 -1.79
C ILE A 244 -11.38 11.18 -2.87
N ALA A 245 -12.47 10.43 -3.10
CA ALA A 245 -12.51 9.43 -4.16
C ALA A 245 -12.37 10.08 -5.54
N LYS A 246 -12.95 11.26 -5.76
CA LYS A 246 -12.87 11.98 -7.04
C LYS A 246 -11.49 12.62 -7.27
N ASP A 247 -10.80 13.00 -6.20
CA ASP A 247 -9.45 13.58 -6.29
C ASP A 247 -8.38 12.56 -6.65
N VAL A 248 -8.60 11.28 -6.32
CA VAL A 248 -7.64 10.20 -6.61
C VAL A 248 -8.03 9.36 -7.82
N LEU A 249 -9.32 9.25 -8.14
CA LEU A 249 -9.83 8.49 -9.29
C LEU A 249 -9.99 9.40 -10.51
N ILE A 250 -8.86 9.90 -10.98
CA ILE A 250 -8.77 10.97 -11.98
C ILE A 250 -9.00 10.52 -13.43
N TYR A 251 -9.16 9.21 -13.70
CA TYR A 251 -9.32 8.68 -15.05
C TYR A 251 -10.73 8.08 -15.25
N PRO A 252 -11.75 8.87 -15.62
CA PRO A 252 -13.09 8.33 -15.91
C PRO A 252 -13.11 7.44 -17.16
N LEU A 253 -12.22 7.71 -18.13
CA LEU A 253 -12.04 6.94 -19.37
C LEU A 253 -10.55 6.62 -19.56
N PRO A 254 -10.02 5.64 -18.81
CA PRO A 254 -8.59 5.30 -18.86
C PRO A 254 -8.21 4.80 -20.25
N LYS A 255 -6.94 5.00 -20.63
CA LYS A 255 -6.33 4.56 -21.88
C LYS A 255 -5.32 3.43 -21.68
N THR A 256 -4.80 3.30 -20.47
CA THR A 256 -3.83 2.26 -20.11
C THR A 256 -4.32 1.42 -18.94
N GLY A 257 -3.78 0.21 -18.80
CA GLY A 257 -4.05 -0.63 -17.63
C GLY A 257 -3.65 0.03 -16.31
N LEU A 258 -2.60 0.88 -16.32
CA LEU A 258 -2.17 1.66 -15.15
C LEU A 258 -3.19 2.74 -14.78
N GLU A 259 -3.69 3.50 -15.76
CA GLU A 259 -4.77 4.47 -15.52
C GLU A 259 -6.06 3.77 -15.03
N GLY A 260 -6.34 2.57 -15.54
CA GLY A 260 -7.49 1.75 -15.13
C GLY A 260 -7.53 1.47 -13.62
N LYS A 261 -6.37 1.40 -12.96
CA LYS A 261 -6.27 1.23 -11.49
C LYS A 261 -6.82 2.43 -10.71
N PHE A 262 -6.95 3.59 -11.35
CA PHE A 262 -7.44 4.84 -10.78
C PHE A 262 -8.75 5.27 -11.48
N SER A 263 -9.55 4.31 -11.94
CA SER A 263 -10.81 4.53 -12.64
C SER A 263 -11.96 3.74 -12.00
N MET A 264 -12.90 4.44 -11.35
CA MET A 264 -14.11 3.80 -10.84
C MET A 264 -14.95 3.16 -11.96
N PRO A 265 -15.27 3.84 -13.09
CA PRO A 265 -16.07 3.25 -14.14
C PRO A 265 -15.51 1.94 -14.69
N PHE A 266 -14.19 1.89 -14.91
CA PHE A 266 -13.52 0.68 -15.38
C PHE A 266 -13.62 -0.46 -14.35
N CYS A 267 -13.35 -0.18 -13.08
CA CYS A 267 -13.40 -1.19 -12.02
C CYS A 267 -14.81 -1.75 -11.82
N LEU A 268 -15.86 -0.91 -11.89
CA LEU A 268 -17.25 -1.36 -11.81
C LEU A 268 -17.65 -2.20 -13.03
N ALA A 269 -17.18 -1.83 -14.23
CA ALA A 269 -17.44 -2.61 -15.44
C ALA A 269 -16.78 -4.01 -15.36
N LEU A 270 -15.53 -4.09 -14.88
CA LEU A 270 -14.86 -5.38 -14.64
C LEU A 270 -15.63 -6.24 -13.63
N ALA A 271 -16.00 -5.66 -12.48
CA ALA A 271 -16.75 -6.36 -11.45
C ALA A 271 -18.08 -6.94 -11.97
N LEU A 272 -18.79 -6.19 -12.81
CA LEU A 272 -20.06 -6.61 -13.39
C LEU A 272 -19.89 -7.69 -14.47
N ILE A 273 -18.93 -7.54 -15.39
CA ILE A 273 -18.75 -8.49 -16.52
C ILE A 273 -18.07 -9.77 -16.07
N GLU A 274 -16.97 -9.65 -15.32
CA GLU A 274 -16.08 -10.77 -14.99
C GLU A 274 -16.49 -11.48 -13.71
N GLY A 275 -17.37 -10.87 -12.90
CA GLY A 275 -17.74 -11.37 -11.57
C GLY A 275 -16.59 -11.35 -10.55
N LYS A 276 -15.46 -10.73 -10.89
CA LYS A 276 -14.29 -10.50 -10.02
C LYS A 276 -13.42 -9.37 -10.58
N VAL A 277 -12.51 -8.85 -9.77
CA VAL A 277 -11.47 -7.91 -10.21
C VAL A 277 -10.10 -8.51 -9.90
N ALA A 278 -9.37 -8.91 -10.94
CA ALA A 278 -8.12 -9.66 -10.84
C ALA A 278 -6.95 -8.92 -11.51
N LEU A 279 -5.72 -9.35 -11.20
CA LEU A 279 -4.48 -8.75 -11.73
C LEU A 279 -4.44 -8.70 -13.25
N ASP A 280 -4.86 -9.78 -13.92
CA ASP A 280 -4.78 -9.91 -15.38
C ASP A 280 -5.78 -9.01 -16.13
N TYR A 281 -6.66 -8.32 -15.41
CA TYR A 281 -7.66 -7.45 -16.02
C TYR A 281 -7.17 -6.01 -16.24
N PHE A 282 -6.07 -5.61 -15.61
CA PHE A 282 -5.50 -4.27 -15.77
C PHE A 282 -4.52 -4.20 -16.94
N THR A 283 -5.03 -4.46 -18.15
CA THR A 283 -4.28 -4.43 -19.41
C THR A 283 -4.86 -3.40 -20.36
N ASN A 284 -4.03 -2.89 -21.30
CA ASN A 284 -4.51 -1.96 -22.33
C ASN A 284 -5.63 -2.58 -23.16
N GLN A 285 -5.54 -3.89 -23.43
CA GLN A 285 -6.56 -4.61 -24.20
C GLN A 285 -7.91 -4.63 -23.50
N LYS A 286 -7.95 -4.92 -22.19
CA LYS A 286 -9.19 -4.85 -21.39
C LYS A 286 -9.74 -3.43 -21.29
N VAL A 287 -8.88 -2.43 -21.13
CA VAL A 287 -9.31 -1.02 -21.10
C VAL A 287 -9.96 -0.59 -22.41
N SER A 288 -9.47 -1.10 -23.55
CA SER A 288 -10.03 -0.82 -24.88
C SER A 288 -11.19 -1.74 -25.31
N ASP A 289 -11.58 -2.72 -24.48
CA ASP A 289 -12.65 -3.67 -24.81
C ASP A 289 -13.98 -2.93 -25.05
N PRO A 290 -14.61 -3.06 -26.23
CA PRO A 290 -15.84 -2.33 -26.55
C PRO A 290 -16.99 -2.56 -25.56
N VAL A 291 -17.08 -3.75 -24.95
CA VAL A 291 -18.12 -4.08 -23.97
C VAL A 291 -17.87 -3.31 -22.67
N ILE A 292 -16.61 -3.26 -22.22
CA ILE A 292 -16.19 -2.49 -21.04
C ILE A 292 -16.38 -0.99 -21.28
N VAL A 293 -15.93 -0.47 -22.43
CA VAL A 293 -16.08 0.95 -22.81
C VAL A 293 -17.56 1.36 -22.81
N LYS A 294 -18.44 0.52 -23.34
CA LYS A 294 -19.89 0.76 -23.32
C LYS A 294 -20.45 0.86 -21.90
N LEU A 295 -20.02 0.01 -20.97
CA LEU A 295 -20.44 0.09 -19.56
C LEU A 295 -19.85 1.30 -18.83
N MET A 296 -18.59 1.64 -19.10
CA MET A 296 -17.98 2.86 -18.56
C MET A 296 -18.79 4.09 -18.96
N GLY A 297 -19.24 4.18 -20.22
CA GLY A 297 -20.12 5.24 -20.71
C GLY A 297 -21.50 5.31 -20.04
N LYS A 298 -21.94 4.23 -19.38
CA LYS A 298 -23.19 4.19 -18.59
C LYS A 298 -22.98 4.52 -17.11
N THR A 299 -21.73 4.72 -16.68
CA THR A 299 -21.34 4.87 -15.27
C THR A 299 -21.04 6.32 -14.93
N ASN A 300 -21.73 6.86 -13.92
CA ASN A 300 -21.47 8.18 -13.39
C ASN A 300 -20.93 8.09 -11.96
N LEU A 301 -19.66 8.48 -11.75
CA LEU A 301 -19.10 8.72 -10.42
C LEU A 301 -19.42 10.16 -9.98
N TYR A 302 -20.12 10.31 -8.87
CA TYR A 302 -20.50 11.61 -8.32
C TYR A 302 -20.24 11.68 -6.82
N ILE A 303 -20.18 12.90 -6.28
CA ILE A 303 -20.09 13.11 -4.84
C ILE A 303 -21.50 13.01 -4.28
N ASP A 304 -21.74 12.02 -3.43
CA ASP A 304 -23.06 11.84 -2.82
C ASP A 304 -23.26 12.87 -1.69
N PRO A 305 -24.37 13.63 -1.66
CA PRO A 305 -24.57 14.69 -0.65
C PRO A 305 -24.51 14.19 0.80
N GLU A 306 -24.93 12.96 1.08
CA GLU A 306 -24.86 12.40 2.44
C GLU A 306 -23.44 11.95 2.78
N LEU A 307 -22.72 11.36 1.81
CA LEU A 307 -21.34 10.93 2.01
C LEU A 307 -20.37 12.11 2.03
N ALA A 308 -20.68 13.22 1.38
CA ALA A 308 -19.90 14.45 1.44
C ALA A 308 -19.69 14.95 2.88
N LYS A 309 -20.66 14.70 3.76
CA LYS A 309 -20.61 15.06 5.20
C LYS A 309 -19.53 14.31 5.97
N ILE A 310 -19.06 13.16 5.46
CA ILE A 310 -17.96 12.37 6.05
C ILE A 310 -16.62 13.10 5.83
N GLY A 311 -16.51 13.92 4.78
CA GLY A 311 -15.32 14.70 4.45
C GLY A 311 -14.14 13.83 4.00
N TYR A 312 -12.93 14.27 4.35
CA TYR A 312 -11.67 13.57 4.03
C TYR A 312 -11.26 12.54 5.10
N ARG A 313 -12.22 12.05 5.89
CA ARG A 313 -11.95 11.00 6.89
C ARG A 313 -11.88 9.64 6.19
N GLY A 314 -10.96 8.79 6.64
CA GLY A 314 -10.34 7.67 5.91
C GLY A 314 -11.20 6.48 5.46
N THR A 315 -12.49 6.67 5.20
CA THR A 315 -13.39 5.64 4.66
C THR A 315 -13.96 6.09 3.31
N PHE A 316 -13.76 5.30 2.26
CA PHE A 316 -14.26 5.57 0.91
C PHE A 316 -15.72 5.12 0.74
N ASN A 317 -16.58 5.48 1.69
CA ASN A 317 -18.00 5.11 1.68
C ASN A 317 -18.58 5.33 0.28
N THR A 318 -19.29 4.33 -0.23
CA THR A 318 -19.76 4.34 -1.61
C THR A 318 -21.13 3.70 -1.69
N ILE A 319 -22.01 4.32 -2.49
CA ILE A 319 -23.33 3.83 -2.83
C ILE A 319 -23.35 3.57 -4.34
N VAL A 320 -23.60 2.32 -4.73
CA VAL A 320 -23.78 1.94 -6.13
C VAL A 320 -25.25 1.67 -6.39
N LYS A 321 -25.79 2.28 -7.44
CA LYS A 321 -27.15 2.08 -7.95
C LYS A 321 -27.09 1.59 -9.40
N ILE A 322 -27.82 0.53 -9.71
CA ILE A 322 -27.94 -0.02 -11.07
C ILE A 322 -29.40 0.07 -11.49
N SER A 323 -29.65 0.66 -12.67
CA SER A 323 -30.95 0.64 -13.33
C SER A 323 -30.87 -0.24 -14.58
N LEU A 324 -31.83 -1.15 -14.75
CA LEU A 324 -31.93 -2.03 -15.93
C LEU A 324 -32.91 -1.49 -16.98
N HIS A 325 -32.84 -2.00 -18.20
CA HIS A 325 -33.79 -1.63 -19.27
C HIS A 325 -35.20 -2.14 -19.00
N ASP A 326 -35.36 -3.24 -18.26
CA ASP A 326 -36.65 -3.78 -17.81
C ASP A 326 -37.30 -2.99 -16.65
N GLY A 327 -36.67 -1.91 -16.19
CA GLY A 327 -37.18 -1.04 -15.13
C GLY A 327 -36.78 -1.41 -13.71
N ARG A 328 -36.19 -2.60 -13.49
CA ARG A 328 -35.65 -2.98 -12.17
C ARG A 328 -34.50 -2.08 -11.76
N LYS A 329 -34.40 -1.85 -10.45
CA LYS A 329 -33.36 -1.03 -9.83
C LYS A 329 -32.81 -1.71 -8.60
N PHE A 330 -31.50 -1.66 -8.44
CA PHE A 330 -30.80 -2.22 -7.28
C PHE A 330 -29.87 -1.17 -6.68
N ILE A 331 -29.69 -1.23 -5.37
CA ILE A 331 -28.84 -0.31 -4.61
C ILE A 331 -28.06 -1.07 -3.55
N LYS A 332 -26.78 -0.72 -3.39
CA LYS A 332 -25.93 -1.22 -2.31
C LYS A 332 -25.05 -0.10 -1.80
N ARG A 333 -24.96 0.01 -0.46
CA ARG A 333 -24.01 0.88 0.24
C ARG A 333 -22.93 0.01 0.86
N VAL A 334 -21.68 0.42 0.72
CA VAL A 334 -20.53 -0.21 1.37
C VAL A 334 -19.72 0.87 2.08
N ASP A 335 -19.57 0.68 3.39
CA ASP A 335 -18.82 1.59 4.27
C ASP A 335 -17.38 1.10 4.50
N TYR A 336 -17.22 -0.22 4.63
CA TYR A 336 -15.92 -0.89 4.79
C TYR A 336 -15.77 -1.99 3.74
N SER A 337 -14.80 -1.83 2.85
CA SER A 337 -14.51 -2.83 1.83
C SER A 337 -13.78 -4.04 2.39
N LYS A 338 -13.88 -5.15 1.67
CA LYS A 338 -13.09 -6.35 1.88
C LYS A 338 -11.61 -5.98 1.96
N GLY A 339 -10.90 -6.58 2.92
CA GLY A 339 -9.50 -6.28 3.19
C GLY A 339 -9.23 -5.08 4.11
N SER A 340 -10.25 -4.26 4.46
CA SER A 340 -10.10 -3.30 5.56
C SER A 340 -10.04 -4.02 6.91
N PRO A 341 -9.56 -3.37 7.98
CA PRO A 341 -9.60 -3.96 9.31
C PRO A 341 -10.99 -4.37 9.80
N GLU A 342 -12.03 -3.64 9.40
CA GLU A 342 -13.43 -3.92 9.75
C GLU A 342 -14.03 -5.08 8.93
N ASN A 343 -13.44 -5.40 7.77
CA ASN A 343 -13.88 -6.50 6.91
C ASN A 343 -12.66 -7.23 6.31
N PRO A 344 -11.85 -7.91 7.14
CA PRO A 344 -10.56 -8.43 6.70
C PRO A 344 -10.71 -9.56 5.66
N LEU A 345 -9.62 -9.81 4.93
CA LEU A 345 -9.49 -11.05 4.18
C LEU A 345 -9.48 -12.23 5.15
N SER A 346 -10.22 -13.28 4.83
CA SER A 346 -10.03 -14.57 5.50
C SER A 346 -8.62 -15.10 5.22
N GLU A 347 -8.13 -16.00 6.06
CA GLU A 347 -6.82 -16.63 5.86
C GLU A 347 -6.73 -17.28 4.47
N LYS A 348 -7.81 -17.95 4.03
CA LYS A 348 -7.88 -18.56 2.71
C LYS A 348 -7.72 -17.51 1.60
N GLU A 349 -8.46 -16.41 1.65
CA GLU A 349 -8.36 -15.34 0.64
C GLU A 349 -6.97 -14.70 0.61
N LEU A 350 -6.34 -14.51 1.78
CA LEU A 350 -4.98 -13.99 1.86
C LEU A 350 -3.96 -14.96 1.25
N LEU A 351 -4.08 -16.27 1.53
CA LEU A 351 -3.20 -17.29 0.97
C LEU A 351 -3.44 -17.50 -0.53
N ASP A 352 -4.68 -17.42 -0.99
CA ASP A 352 -5.02 -17.46 -2.42
C ASP A 352 -4.41 -16.25 -3.15
N LYS A 353 -4.54 -15.04 -2.58
CA LYS A 353 -3.87 -13.83 -3.08
C LYS A 353 -2.36 -14.01 -3.13
N TYR A 354 -1.75 -14.52 -2.07
CA TYR A 354 -0.31 -14.79 -2.03
C TYR A 354 0.11 -15.76 -3.12
N ALA A 355 -0.65 -16.85 -3.32
CA ALA A 355 -0.36 -17.85 -4.35
C ALA A 355 -0.54 -17.29 -5.78
N ASP A 356 -1.55 -16.46 -6.04
CA ASP A 356 -1.75 -15.80 -7.34
C ASP A 356 -0.58 -14.84 -7.66
N CYS A 357 -0.18 -14.01 -6.69
CA CYS A 357 0.96 -13.10 -6.87
C CYS A 357 2.28 -13.84 -7.01
N ALA A 358 2.59 -14.73 -6.06
CA ALA A 358 3.87 -15.43 -6.02
C ALA A 358 3.99 -16.45 -7.16
N GLY A 359 2.90 -17.08 -7.59
CA GLY A 359 2.90 -18.07 -8.68
C GLY A 359 3.33 -17.54 -10.04
N ARG A 360 3.37 -16.21 -10.21
CA ARG A 360 3.91 -15.55 -11.41
C ARG A 360 5.42 -15.63 -11.51
N CYS A 361 6.13 -15.90 -10.42
CA CYS A 361 7.59 -15.97 -10.41
C CYS A 361 8.17 -17.09 -9.54
N VAL A 362 7.44 -17.66 -8.58
CA VAL A 362 7.94 -18.69 -7.66
C VAL A 362 7.27 -20.02 -7.99
N PRO A 363 8.03 -21.14 -8.14
CA PRO A 363 7.44 -22.47 -8.35
C PRO A 363 6.44 -22.84 -7.27
N LYS A 364 5.38 -23.59 -7.61
CA LYS A 364 4.32 -24.01 -6.67
C LYS A 364 4.85 -24.63 -5.37
N LYS A 365 5.89 -25.48 -5.47
CA LYS A 365 6.57 -26.07 -4.29
C LYS A 365 7.22 -25.00 -3.39
N GLY A 366 7.79 -23.96 -4.02
CA GLY A 366 8.36 -22.80 -3.33
C GLY A 366 7.29 -22.01 -2.57
N ILE A 367 6.15 -21.74 -3.19
CA ILE A 367 5.01 -21.05 -2.55
C ILE A 367 4.54 -21.79 -1.30
N SER A 368 4.33 -23.11 -1.38
CA SER A 368 3.89 -23.88 -0.21
C SER A 368 4.94 -23.87 0.91
N ARG A 369 6.23 -23.93 0.57
CA ARG A 369 7.33 -23.90 1.56
C ARG A 369 7.47 -22.51 2.20
N SER A 370 7.37 -21.43 1.42
CA SER A 370 7.46 -20.07 1.94
C SER A 370 6.29 -19.75 2.88
N VAL A 371 5.06 -20.18 2.56
CA VAL A 371 3.91 -20.03 3.48
C VAL A 371 4.18 -20.70 4.82
N LYS A 372 4.73 -21.93 4.82
CA LYS A 372 5.07 -22.62 6.07
C LYS A 372 6.08 -21.81 6.89
N ILE A 373 7.15 -21.32 6.26
CA ILE A 373 8.16 -20.50 6.94
C ILE A 373 7.55 -19.19 7.47
N LEU A 374 6.70 -18.52 6.70
CA LEU A 374 6.07 -17.26 7.11
C LEU A 374 5.17 -17.42 8.35
N LYS A 375 4.45 -18.54 8.48
CA LYS A 375 3.63 -18.86 9.66
C LYS A 375 4.46 -19.12 10.93
N GLU A 376 5.71 -19.52 10.74
CA GLU A 376 6.65 -19.97 11.78
C GLU A 376 7.89 -19.05 11.84
N LEU A 377 7.79 -17.84 11.27
CA LEU A 377 8.95 -16.98 11.02
C LEU A 377 9.69 -16.65 12.32
N GLN A 378 8.99 -16.45 13.42
CA GLN A 378 9.54 -16.20 14.75
C GLN A 378 10.46 -17.32 15.27
N GLN A 379 10.34 -18.54 14.74
CA GLN A 379 11.20 -19.68 15.08
C GLN A 379 12.41 -19.82 14.15
N SER A 380 12.47 -19.07 13.04
CA SER A 380 13.57 -19.13 12.09
C SER A 380 14.84 -18.48 12.66
N SER A 381 15.96 -19.21 12.64
CA SER A 381 17.26 -18.73 13.12
C SER A 381 17.85 -17.64 12.23
N ASP A 382 17.54 -17.68 10.93
CA ASP A 382 17.80 -16.60 9.97
C ASP A 382 16.72 -16.51 8.87
N LEU A 383 16.86 -15.54 7.96
CA LEU A 383 15.94 -15.35 6.83
C LEU A 383 16.36 -16.07 5.55
N THR A 384 17.48 -16.80 5.55
CA THR A 384 18.16 -17.32 4.35
C THR A 384 17.25 -18.23 3.55
N ASP A 385 16.56 -19.16 4.21
CA ASP A 385 15.65 -20.10 3.56
C ASP A 385 14.49 -19.39 2.86
N LEU A 386 13.85 -18.45 3.55
CA LEU A 386 12.74 -17.67 3.01
C LEU A 386 13.17 -16.88 1.77
N VAL A 387 14.23 -16.06 1.90
CA VAL A 387 14.68 -15.20 0.80
C VAL A 387 15.24 -16.02 -0.37
N SER A 388 15.87 -17.16 -0.12
CA SER A 388 16.34 -18.07 -1.17
C SER A 388 15.18 -18.64 -2.00
N ILE A 389 14.09 -19.07 -1.34
CA ILE A 389 12.89 -19.57 -2.02
C ILE A 389 12.26 -18.46 -2.86
N LEU A 390 12.12 -17.26 -2.28
CA LEU A 390 11.44 -16.13 -2.92
C LEU A 390 12.27 -15.46 -4.01
N ARG A 391 13.60 -15.59 -3.99
CA ARG A 391 14.50 -15.10 -5.04
C ARG A 391 14.32 -15.88 -6.34
N ASN A 392 14.07 -17.18 -6.27
CA ASN A 392 14.07 -18.04 -7.45
C ASN A 392 12.90 -17.67 -8.38
N ALA A 393 13.23 -17.24 -9.59
CA ALA A 393 12.28 -16.97 -10.67
C ALA A 393 12.05 -18.25 -11.49
N ILE A 394 10.80 -18.59 -11.77
CA ILE A 394 10.43 -19.39 -12.94
C ILE A 394 10.76 -18.50 -14.14
N LEU A 395 11.84 -18.81 -14.86
CA LEU A 395 12.16 -18.14 -16.12
C LEU A 395 11.19 -18.61 -17.20
#